data_AF-A0A3G9HHW1-F1
#
_entry.id   AF-A0A3G9HHW1-F1
#
_cell.length_a   1.000
_cell.length_b   1.000
_cell.length_c   1.000
_cell.angle_alpha   90.00
_cell.angle_beta   90.00
_cell.angle_gamma   90.00
#
_symmetry.space_group_name_H-M   'P 1'
#
loop_
_entity.id
_entity.type
_entity.pdbx_description
1 polymer ?
#
loop_
_entity_poly.entity_id
_entity_poly.type
_entity_poly.pdbx_seq_one_letter_code
_entity_poly.pdbx_strand_id
1 'polypeptide(L)'
;MRTKIRAVAAALALIALAGGAVTFTMFGESSFTNFETGLFSAALVLAASSFGYWQMVQGSAQSRPHHDLQDETDRIDDRFGLWEEDLPEEVTEDAASLFKDEKRKLKKRGVDFKTFLKTARPALSLYRFGAYAVLVYAVFTLISSDIFEPVSYLFGAGAAPLTAAAVLWFMNRR
;
A
#
# COMPACT_ATOMS: atom_id res chain seq x y z
N MET A 1 -10.96 8.92 -12.45
CA MET A 1 -9.86 8.82 -11.47
C MET A 1 -9.05 10.11 -11.31
N ARG A 2 -8.53 10.70 -12.41
CA ARG A 2 -7.77 11.97 -12.37
C ARG A 2 -8.51 13.15 -11.72
N THR A 3 -9.82 13.26 -11.92
CA THR A 3 -10.66 14.30 -11.29
C THR A 3 -10.75 14.15 -9.77
N LYS A 4 -10.91 12.91 -9.26
CA LYS A 4 -10.93 12.61 -7.82
C LYS A 4 -9.58 12.92 -7.15
N ILE A 5 -8.47 12.52 -7.78
CA ILE A 5 -7.12 12.80 -7.25
C ILE A 5 -6.85 14.31 -7.19
N ARG A 6 -7.21 15.05 -8.24
CA ARG A 6 -7.07 16.53 -8.25
C ARG A 6 -7.93 17.19 -7.18
N ALA A 7 -9.15 16.71 -6.94
CA ALA A 7 -10.02 17.22 -5.89
C ALA A 7 -9.44 16.98 -4.49
N VAL A 8 -8.93 15.79 -4.21
CA VAL A 8 -8.27 15.48 -2.93
C VAL A 8 -7.01 16.34 -2.75
N ALA A 9 -6.17 16.45 -3.78
CA ALA A 9 -4.96 17.28 -3.72
C ALA A 9 -5.29 18.76 -3.50
N ALA A 10 -6.31 19.29 -4.19
CA ALA A 10 -6.77 20.66 -3.99
C ALA A 10 -7.34 20.88 -2.58
N ALA A 11 -8.10 19.94 -2.04
CA ALA A 11 -8.63 20.02 -0.68
C ALA A 11 -7.50 19.97 0.37
N LEU A 12 -6.49 19.12 0.18
CA LEU A 12 -5.31 19.08 1.05
C LEU A 12 -4.52 20.39 0.97
N ALA A 13 -4.34 20.96 -0.22
CA ALA A 13 -3.69 22.26 -0.38
C ALA A 13 -4.49 23.40 0.29
N LEU A 14 -5.82 23.37 0.19
CA LEU A 14 -6.68 24.31 0.90
C LEU A 14 -6.55 24.17 2.42
N ILE A 15 -6.44 22.95 2.94
CA ILE A 15 -6.27 22.71 4.38
C ILE A 15 -4.87 23.07 4.86
N ALA A 16 -3.84 22.85 4.05
CA ALA A 16 -2.50 23.37 4.35
C ALA A 16 -2.56 24.90 4.47
N LEU A 17 -3.07 25.60 3.46
CA LEU A 17 -3.12 27.07 3.48
C LEU A 17 -4.03 27.62 4.60
N ALA A 18 -5.26 27.13 4.72
CA ALA A 18 -6.22 27.63 5.70
C ALA A 18 -5.90 27.18 7.13
N GLY A 19 -5.60 25.88 7.31
CA GLY A 19 -5.21 25.32 8.61
C GLY A 19 -3.87 25.87 9.09
N GLY A 20 -2.90 26.01 8.18
CA GLY A 20 -1.63 26.70 8.42
C GLY A 20 -1.83 28.16 8.84
N ALA A 21 -2.66 28.92 8.12
CA ALA A 21 -2.96 30.31 8.50
C ALA A 21 -3.63 30.43 9.88
N VAL A 22 -4.57 29.53 10.21
CA VAL A 22 -5.23 29.51 11.53
C VAL A 22 -4.23 29.14 12.63
N THR A 23 -3.42 28.11 12.43
CA THR A 23 -2.42 27.68 13.42
C THR A 23 -1.36 28.75 13.66
N PHE A 24 -0.89 29.40 12.60
CA PHE A 24 0.06 30.51 12.68
C PHE A 24 -0.51 31.71 13.45
N THR A 25 -1.74 32.12 13.15
CA THR A 25 -2.35 33.32 13.76
C THR A 25 -2.81 33.12 15.19
N MET A 26 -3.26 31.91 15.57
CA MET A 26 -3.81 31.65 16.90
C MET A 26 -2.81 31.02 17.88
N PHE A 27 -1.85 30.23 17.39
CA PHE A 27 -0.96 29.40 18.22
C PHE A 27 0.54 29.63 17.95
N GLY A 28 0.89 30.44 16.95
CA GLY A 28 2.26 30.87 16.67
C GLY A 28 3.04 29.93 15.75
N GLU A 29 4.34 30.23 15.60
CA GLU A 29 5.24 29.61 14.60
C GLU A 29 5.52 28.12 14.87
N SER A 30 5.66 27.75 16.15
CA SER A 30 5.90 26.36 16.56
C SER A 30 4.73 25.46 16.17
N SER A 31 3.51 25.86 16.53
CA SER A 31 2.29 25.14 16.17
C SER A 31 2.08 25.03 14.65
N PHE A 32 2.35 26.12 13.90
CA PHE A 32 2.29 26.11 12.44
C PHE A 32 3.22 25.06 11.84
N THR A 33 4.48 25.05 12.27
CA THR A 33 5.50 24.13 11.77
C THR A 33 5.16 22.67 12.09
N ASN A 34 4.63 22.41 13.29
CA ASN A 34 4.15 21.08 13.68
C ASN A 34 2.97 20.61 12.82
N PHE A 35 1.97 21.47 12.64
CA PHE A 35 0.78 21.16 11.85
C PHE A 35 1.14 20.87 10.40
N GLU A 36 1.90 21.74 9.74
CA GLU A 36 2.33 21.56 8.35
C GLU A 36 3.17 20.30 8.19
N THR A 37 4.13 20.08 9.08
CA THR A 37 5.00 18.90 9.00
C THR A 37 4.22 17.60 9.20
N GLY A 38 3.26 17.58 10.14
CA GLY A 38 2.33 16.47 10.31
C GLY A 38 1.47 16.24 9.07
N LEU A 39 0.89 17.30 8.51
CA LEU A 39 0.06 17.24 7.32
C LEU A 39 0.82 16.71 6.11
N PHE A 40 2.03 17.23 5.83
CA PHE A 40 2.86 16.81 4.71
C PHE A 40 3.31 15.36 4.83
N SER A 41 3.79 14.95 6.00
CA SER A 41 4.25 13.57 6.22
C SER A 41 3.10 12.56 6.10
N ALA A 42 1.92 12.87 6.65
CA ALA A 42 0.74 12.02 6.50
C ALA A 42 0.19 12.02 5.06
N ALA A 43 0.19 13.15 4.37
CA ALA A 43 -0.19 13.24 2.96
C ALA A 43 0.74 12.41 2.07
N LEU A 44 2.04 12.38 2.37
CA LEU A 44 3.02 11.55 1.68
C LEU A 44 2.72 10.06 1.89
N VAL A 45 2.40 9.63 3.12
CA VAL A 45 2.00 8.25 3.42
C VAL A 45 0.74 7.84 2.65
N LEU A 46 -0.26 8.74 2.56
CA LEU A 46 -1.47 8.51 1.76
C LEU A 46 -1.17 8.39 0.28
N ALA A 47 -0.33 9.27 -0.26
CA ALA A 47 0.09 9.23 -1.66
C ALA A 47 0.84 7.92 -1.98
N ALA A 48 1.81 7.55 -1.15
CA ALA A 48 2.58 6.31 -1.29
C ALA A 48 1.67 5.07 -1.20
N SER A 49 0.71 5.07 -0.28
CA SER A 49 -0.27 3.98 -0.13
C SER A 49 -1.20 3.86 -1.33
N SER A 50 -1.66 5.00 -1.86
CA SER A 50 -2.53 5.05 -3.03
C SER A 50 -1.80 4.60 -4.29
N PHE A 51 -0.54 5.00 -4.44
CA PHE A 51 0.33 4.59 -5.55
C PHE A 51 0.60 3.09 -5.51
N GLY A 52 0.94 2.54 -4.34
CA GLY A 52 1.13 1.10 -4.16
C GLY A 52 -0.11 0.29 -4.54
N TYR A 53 -1.30 0.76 -4.12
CA TYR A 53 -2.55 0.14 -4.52
C TYR A 53 -2.80 0.22 -6.03
N TRP A 54 -2.56 1.38 -6.65
CA TRP A 54 -2.70 1.55 -8.09
C TRP A 54 -1.78 0.60 -8.88
N GLN A 55 -0.52 0.46 -8.47
CA GLN A 55 0.43 -0.45 -9.10
C GLN A 55 -0.04 -1.91 -9.00
N MET A 56 -0.58 -2.31 -7.84
CA MET A 56 -1.15 -3.65 -7.64
C MET A 56 -2.32 -3.91 -8.58
N VAL A 57 -3.29 -2.98 -8.65
CA VAL A 57 -4.46 -3.11 -9.53
C VAL A 57 -4.06 -3.17 -11.01
N GLN A 58 -3.06 -2.37 -11.42
CA GLN A 58 -2.57 -2.42 -12.80
C GLN A 58 -1.83 -3.71 -13.12
N GLY A 59 -1.05 -4.24 -12.18
CA GLY A 59 -0.41 -5.54 -12.32
C GLY A 59 -1.45 -6.65 -12.51
N SER A 60 -2.52 -6.66 -11.71
CA SER A 60 -3.62 -7.60 -11.85
C SER A 60 -4.40 -7.45 -13.16
N ALA A 61 -4.48 -6.25 -13.73
CA ALA A 61 -5.16 -6.01 -15.01
C ALA A 61 -4.34 -6.49 -16.23
N GLN A 62 -3.01 -6.55 -16.12
CA GLN A 62 -2.13 -7.10 -17.15
C GLN A 62 -2.08 -8.63 -17.15
N SER A 63 -2.33 -9.26 -16.00
CA SER A 63 -2.50 -10.71 -15.87
C SER A 63 -3.95 -11.15 -16.13
N ARG A 64 -4.71 -10.44 -16.98
CA ARG A 64 -5.93 -11.02 -17.56
C ARG A 64 -5.52 -12.22 -18.41
N PRO A 65 -6.12 -13.40 -18.22
CA PRO A 65 -5.75 -14.55 -19.01
C PRO A 65 -6.04 -14.24 -20.47
N HIS A 66 -5.07 -14.53 -21.35
CA HIS A 66 -5.46 -15.16 -22.60
C HIS A 66 -6.42 -16.29 -22.21
N HIS A 67 -7.60 -16.37 -22.83
CA HIS A 67 -8.70 -17.28 -22.47
C HIS A 67 -8.32 -18.78 -22.44
N ASP A 68 -7.05 -19.10 -22.67
CA ASP A 68 -6.44 -20.41 -22.88
C ASP A 68 -5.33 -20.72 -21.83
N LEU A 69 -5.09 -19.84 -20.86
CA LEU A 69 -4.11 -20.05 -19.78
C LEU A 69 -4.84 -20.04 -18.42
N GLN A 70 -4.70 -21.12 -17.66
CA GLN A 70 -5.23 -21.23 -16.28
C GLN A 70 -4.86 -20.01 -15.43
N ASP A 71 -5.86 -19.42 -14.79
CA ASP A 71 -5.63 -18.36 -13.81
C ASP A 71 -4.85 -18.93 -12.60
N GLU A 72 -4.12 -18.09 -11.88
CA GLU A 72 -3.49 -18.54 -10.62
C GLU A 72 -4.54 -18.97 -9.60
N THR A 73 -5.74 -18.39 -9.66
CA THR A 73 -6.91 -18.83 -8.89
C THR A 73 -7.30 -20.26 -9.23
N ASP A 74 -7.41 -20.60 -10.51
CA ASP A 74 -7.75 -21.95 -10.98
C ASP A 74 -6.66 -22.96 -10.60
N ARG A 75 -5.38 -22.57 -10.63
CA ARG A 75 -4.27 -23.41 -10.14
C ARG A 75 -4.29 -23.64 -8.64
N ILE A 76 -4.89 -22.74 -7.87
CA ILE A 76 -5.05 -22.91 -6.43
C ILE A 76 -6.26 -23.79 -6.14
N ASP A 77 -7.37 -23.58 -6.84
CA ASP A 77 -8.63 -24.32 -6.66
C ASP A 77 -8.56 -25.73 -7.24
N ASP A 78 -7.88 -25.93 -8.36
CA ASP A 78 -7.65 -27.24 -8.99
C ASP A 78 -6.16 -27.50 -9.27
N ARG A 79 -5.37 -27.53 -8.20
CA ARG A 79 -3.92 -27.81 -8.28
C ARG A 79 -3.59 -29.13 -9.00
N PHE A 80 -4.48 -30.10 -8.93
CA PHE A 80 -4.25 -31.46 -9.42
C PHE A 80 -4.96 -31.75 -10.74
N GLY A 81 -5.63 -30.75 -11.35
CA GLY A 81 -6.37 -30.92 -12.60
C GLY A 81 -7.47 -31.97 -12.49
N LEU A 82 -8.05 -32.16 -11.30
CA LEU A 82 -9.03 -33.22 -11.02
C LEU A 82 -10.35 -32.99 -11.76
N TRP A 83 -10.57 -31.77 -12.24
CA TRP A 83 -11.76 -31.36 -12.96
C TRP A 83 -11.47 -31.05 -14.44
N GLU A 84 -10.26 -31.32 -14.93
CA GLU A 84 -9.94 -31.24 -16.36
C GLU A 84 -10.59 -32.41 -17.12
N GLU A 85 -11.20 -32.12 -18.26
CA GLU A 85 -11.91 -33.11 -19.09
C GLU A 85 -10.94 -34.17 -19.69
N ASP A 86 -9.65 -33.84 -19.78
CA ASP A 86 -8.56 -34.71 -20.24
C ASP A 86 -7.68 -35.17 -19.07
N LEU A 87 -8.18 -36.09 -18.24
CA LEU A 87 -7.38 -36.74 -17.21
C LEU A 87 -6.27 -37.59 -17.88
N PRO A 88 -4.98 -37.41 -17.52
CA PRO A 88 -3.92 -38.27 -18.03
C PRO A 88 -4.12 -39.71 -17.54
N GLU A 89 -4.18 -40.65 -18.48
CA GLU A 89 -4.23 -42.09 -18.19
C GLU A 89 -2.95 -42.53 -17.46
N GLU A 90 -3.16 -43.25 -16.34
CA GLU A 90 -2.20 -44.05 -15.57
C GLU A 90 -1.06 -43.32 -14.82
N VAL A 91 -1.29 -43.07 -13.52
CA VAL A 91 -0.22 -42.90 -12.54
C VAL A 91 0.12 -44.27 -11.93
N THR A 92 1.05 -45.00 -12.56
CA THR A 92 1.56 -46.30 -12.07
C THR A 92 2.84 -46.18 -11.23
N GLU A 93 3.14 -44.99 -10.70
CA GLU A 93 4.27 -44.81 -9.79
C GLU A 93 3.84 -44.88 -8.31
N ASP A 94 4.61 -45.67 -7.55
CA ASP A 94 4.47 -45.88 -6.10
C ASP A 94 4.29 -44.54 -5.36
N ALA A 95 3.11 -44.29 -4.77
CA ALA A 95 2.80 -42.99 -4.13
C ALA A 95 3.88 -42.54 -3.13
N ALA A 96 4.58 -43.50 -2.49
CA ALA A 96 5.68 -43.25 -1.56
C ALA A 96 6.93 -42.60 -2.20
N SER A 97 7.25 -42.88 -3.48
CA SER A 97 8.36 -42.24 -4.19
C SER A 97 7.99 -40.80 -4.57
N LEU A 98 6.77 -40.58 -5.07
CA LEU A 98 6.22 -39.26 -5.37
C LEU A 98 6.22 -38.33 -4.14
N PHE A 99 5.74 -38.82 -2.99
CA PHE A 99 5.77 -38.04 -1.74
C PHE A 99 7.19 -37.67 -1.28
N LYS A 100 8.17 -38.56 -1.49
CA LYS A 100 9.57 -38.28 -1.15
C LYS A 100 10.18 -37.24 -2.09
N ASP A 101 9.89 -37.30 -3.38
CA ASP A 101 10.37 -36.33 -4.34
C ASP A 101 9.71 -34.95 -4.19
N GLU A 102 8.42 -34.89 -3.85
CA GLU A 102 7.75 -33.64 -3.48
C GLU A 102 8.32 -33.04 -2.20
N LYS A 103 8.51 -33.82 -1.13
CA LYS A 103 9.17 -33.33 0.09
C LYS A 103 10.57 -32.81 -0.19
N ARG A 104 11.32 -33.45 -1.10
CA ARG A 104 12.66 -33.00 -1.49
C ARG A 104 12.63 -31.71 -2.32
N LYS A 105 11.66 -31.55 -3.22
CA LYS A 105 11.41 -30.30 -3.97
C LYS A 105 10.98 -29.16 -3.05
N LEU A 106 10.08 -29.42 -2.08
CA LEU A 106 9.65 -28.45 -1.07
C LEU A 106 10.79 -28.03 -0.13
N LYS A 107 11.65 -28.97 0.28
CA LYS A 107 12.82 -28.68 1.14
C LYS A 107 13.92 -27.90 0.39
N LYS A 108 14.06 -28.09 -0.93
CA LYS A 108 14.95 -27.29 -1.80
C LYS A 108 14.36 -25.92 -2.13
N ARG A 109 13.04 -25.80 -2.20
CA ARG A 109 12.29 -24.54 -2.23
C ARG A 109 12.21 -23.93 -0.83
N GLY A 110 13.33 -23.95 -0.10
CA GLY A 110 13.49 -23.13 1.10
C GLY A 110 13.15 -21.69 0.74
N VAL A 111 12.46 -21.01 1.65
CA VAL A 111 11.88 -19.66 1.48
C VAL A 111 12.93 -18.71 0.91
N ASP A 112 13.00 -18.64 -0.40
CA ASP A 112 14.02 -17.89 -1.11
C ASP A 112 13.64 -16.43 -0.93
N PHE A 113 14.44 -15.68 -0.17
CA PHE A 113 14.22 -14.25 0.08
C PHE A 113 14.03 -13.46 -1.22
N LYS A 114 14.61 -13.92 -2.34
CA LYS A 114 14.37 -13.37 -3.68
C LYS A 114 12.98 -13.64 -4.20
N THR A 115 12.43 -14.83 -3.95
CA THR A 115 11.04 -15.16 -4.28
C THR A 115 10.11 -14.36 -3.39
N PHE A 116 10.33 -14.31 -2.06
CA PHE A 116 9.56 -13.46 -1.16
C PHE A 116 9.61 -11.97 -1.55
N LEU A 117 10.77 -11.41 -1.91
CA LEU A 117 10.86 -10.02 -2.41
C LEU A 117 10.11 -9.82 -3.74
N LYS A 118 10.11 -10.82 -4.62
CA LYS A 118 9.37 -10.76 -5.90
C LYS A 118 7.86 -10.89 -5.70
N THR A 119 7.41 -11.80 -4.84
CA THR A 119 5.98 -12.00 -4.53
C THR A 119 5.44 -10.95 -3.56
N ALA A 120 6.30 -10.34 -2.74
CA ALA A 120 5.94 -9.24 -1.85
C ALA A 120 6.13 -7.87 -2.51
N ARG A 121 6.78 -7.73 -3.67
CA ARG A 121 6.84 -6.45 -4.42
C ARG A 121 5.46 -5.80 -4.66
N PRO A 122 4.37 -6.56 -4.92
CA PRO A 122 3.02 -6.01 -5.01
C PRO A 122 2.38 -5.69 -3.64
N ALA A 123 2.70 -6.45 -2.58
CA ALA A 123 2.04 -6.38 -1.27
C ALA A 123 2.76 -5.48 -0.24
N LEU A 124 4.10 -5.53 -0.21
CA LEU A 124 4.99 -4.61 0.50
C LEU A 124 5.32 -3.45 -0.44
N SER A 125 4.44 -2.46 -0.50
CA SER A 125 4.77 -1.21 -1.19
C SER A 125 6.01 -0.60 -0.51
N LEU A 126 7.19 -0.78 -1.08
CA LEU A 126 8.45 -0.16 -0.63
C LEU A 126 8.27 1.36 -0.43
N TYR A 127 7.38 1.95 -1.23
CA TYR A 127 6.92 3.33 -1.12
C TYR A 127 6.36 3.70 0.27
N ARG A 128 5.60 2.80 0.94
CA ARG A 128 5.12 3.05 2.31
C ARG A 128 6.25 3.08 3.32
N PHE A 129 7.23 2.18 3.20
CA PHE A 129 8.41 2.20 4.06
C PHE A 129 9.20 3.50 3.91
N GLY A 130 9.39 3.97 2.68
CA GLY A 130 10.00 5.28 2.43
C GLY A 130 9.20 6.43 3.05
N ALA A 131 7.87 6.43 2.89
CA ALA A 131 7.02 7.47 3.46
C ALA A 131 7.01 7.45 5.00
N TYR A 132 7.01 6.27 5.64
CA TYR A 132 7.14 6.16 7.10
C TYR A 132 8.51 6.59 7.60
N ALA A 133 9.58 6.28 6.87
CA ALA A 133 10.92 6.78 7.21
C ALA A 133 10.96 8.31 7.18
N VAL A 134 10.33 8.94 6.18
CA VAL A 134 10.19 10.40 6.11
C VAL A 134 9.33 10.94 7.26
N LEU A 135 8.22 10.29 7.61
CA LEU A 135 7.37 10.69 8.72
C LEU A 135 8.13 10.66 10.05
N VAL A 136 8.86 9.57 10.31
CA VAL A 136 9.69 9.42 11.50
C VAL A 136 10.80 10.48 11.52
N TYR A 137 11.51 10.65 10.40
CA TYR A 137 12.54 11.69 10.25
C TYR A 137 11.99 13.09 10.53
N ALA A 138 10.79 13.40 10.02
CA ALA A 138 10.15 14.69 10.26
C ALA A 138 9.92 14.93 11.76
N VAL A 139 9.38 13.95 12.50
CA VAL A 139 9.24 14.05 13.96
C VAL A 139 10.59 14.28 14.64
N PHE A 140 11.62 13.52 14.25
CA PHE A 140 12.96 13.69 14.81
C PHE A 140 13.53 15.09 14.57
N THR A 141 13.32 15.69 13.39
CA THR A 141 13.77 17.06 13.11
C THR A 141 13.07 18.12 13.97
N LEU A 142 11.80 17.88 14.33
CA LEU A 142 11.08 18.78 15.23
C LEU A 142 11.55 18.62 16.69
N ILE A 143 11.81 17.38 17.11
CA ILE A 143 12.37 17.09 18.43
C ILE A 143 13.77 17.67 18.56
N SER A 144 14.64 17.53 17.54
CA SER A 144 16.00 18.07 17.57
C SER A 144 16.06 19.59 17.60
N SER A 145 14.96 20.26 17.24
CA SER A 145 14.85 21.71 17.21
C SER A 145 14.11 22.27 18.44
N ASP A 146 13.76 21.43 19.42
CA ASP A 146 13.00 21.77 20.65
C ASP A 146 11.65 22.48 20.42
N ILE A 147 11.10 22.41 19.21
CA ILE A 147 9.80 23.01 18.84
C ILE A 147 8.68 21.98 18.75
N PHE A 148 8.91 20.73 19.13
CA PHE A 148 7.94 19.66 18.94
C PHE A 148 6.71 19.83 19.84
N GLU A 149 5.55 20.02 19.22
CA GLU A 149 4.24 20.12 19.86
C GLU A 149 3.36 18.95 19.38
N PRO A 150 3.21 17.89 20.20
CA PRO A 150 2.54 16.66 19.79
C PRO A 150 1.10 16.88 19.32
N VAL A 151 0.37 17.79 19.97
CA VAL A 151 -1.04 18.06 19.68
C VAL A 151 -1.19 18.65 18.29
N SER A 152 -0.46 19.72 17.98
CA SER A 152 -0.49 20.40 16.68
C SER A 152 -0.03 19.47 15.56
N TYR A 153 1.01 18.65 15.82
CA TYR A 153 1.49 17.65 14.87
C TYR A 153 0.43 16.58 14.56
N LEU A 154 -0.22 16.03 15.60
CA LEU A 154 -1.26 15.01 15.44
C LEU A 154 -2.48 15.55 14.70
N PHE A 155 -2.89 16.80 14.96
CA PHE A 155 -3.97 17.43 14.21
C PHE A 155 -3.64 17.57 12.72
N GLY A 156 -2.41 18.01 12.38
CA GLY A 156 -1.95 18.06 11.00
C GLY A 156 -1.91 16.68 10.34
N ALA A 157 -1.31 15.70 11.02
CA ALA A 157 -1.21 14.34 10.53
C ALA A 157 -2.58 13.68 10.33
N GLY A 158 -3.53 13.91 11.25
CA GLY A 158 -4.90 13.41 11.16
C GLY A 158 -5.72 14.11 10.09
N ALA A 159 -5.47 15.39 9.81
CA ALA A 159 -6.19 16.14 8.80
C ALA A 159 -6.03 15.52 7.40
N ALA A 160 -4.86 14.97 7.06
CA ALA A 160 -4.63 14.38 5.75
C ALA A 160 -5.60 13.21 5.40
N PRO A 161 -5.69 12.12 6.19
CA PRO A 161 -6.59 11.01 5.89
C PRO A 161 -8.07 11.40 6.03
N LEU A 162 -8.41 12.25 7.00
CA LEU A 162 -9.77 12.72 7.19
C LEU A 162 -10.27 13.54 5.98
N THR A 163 -9.42 14.41 5.45
CA THR A 163 -9.72 15.20 4.25
C THR A 163 -9.95 14.31 3.04
N ALA A 164 -9.03 13.36 2.81
CA ALA A 164 -9.16 12.43 1.70
C ALA A 164 -10.46 11.61 1.81
N ALA A 165 -10.78 11.10 3.00
CA ALA A 165 -12.01 10.36 3.26
C ALA A 165 -13.26 11.23 3.02
N ALA A 166 -13.30 12.44 3.57
CA ALA A 166 -14.43 13.36 3.42
C ALA A 166 -14.68 13.71 1.95
N VAL A 167 -13.64 14.11 1.21
CA VAL A 167 -13.75 14.45 -0.21
C VAL A 167 -14.24 13.24 -1.02
N LEU A 168 -13.67 12.06 -0.81
CA LEU A 168 -14.08 10.85 -1.53
C LEU A 168 -15.52 10.47 -1.21
N TRP A 169 -15.95 10.60 0.04
CA TRP A 169 -17.33 10.35 0.45
C TRP A 169 -18.32 11.30 -0.23
N PHE A 170 -18.04 12.61 -0.25
CA PHE A 170 -18.88 13.60 -0.94
C PHE A 170 -18.93 13.35 -2.45
N MET A 171 -17.80 13.00 -3.07
CA MET A 171 -17.74 12.72 -4.51
C MET A 171 -18.40 11.40 -4.91
N ASN A 172 -18.60 10.47 -3.97
CA ASN A 172 -19.28 9.19 -4.23
C ASN A 172 -20.80 9.28 -4.07
N ARG A 173 -21.29 10.32 -3.39
CA ARG A 173 -22.71 10.56 -3.14
C ARG A 173 -23.40 11.39 -4.25
N ARG A 174 -22.61 11.94 -5.17
CA ARG A 174 -23.08 12.57 -6.42
C ARG A 174 -22.96 11.58 -7.57
#